data_AF-A0A5M9M7J3-F1
#
_entry.id   AF-A0A5M9M7J3-F1
#
_cell.length_a   1.000
_cell.length_b   1.000
_cell.length_c   1.000
_cell.angle_alpha   90.00
_cell.angle_beta   90.00
_cell.angle_gamma   90.00
#
_symmetry.space_group_name_H-M   'P 1'
#
loop_
_entity.id
_entity.type
_entity.pdbx_description
1 polymer ?
#
loop_
_entity_poly.entity_id
_entity_poly.type
_entity_poly.pdbx_seq_one_letter_code
_entity_poly.pdbx_strand_id
1 'polypeptide(L)'
;MSPEICARESYGFPADIWALGCTMYELCQQDVPFNAQAGALLVREILDGRPKPLPKIYSETLRTLIGDCLRRNPARRPDARSLLNHPIIRLAQRSPPLQVVQNQHTCNIEEHDRIQSELEEVKRQLADVLNEKATMAPKAEYSSQDKAVQAGASRFRSVNKGGSGSQNPSSGGGRKFDADVWLKEIENLSSILERSKA
;
A
#
# COMPACT_ATOMS: atom_id res chain seq x y z
N MET A 1 -4.96 -9.09 -7.28
CA MET A 1 -5.40 -9.58 -8.61
C MET A 1 -4.38 -10.56 -9.13
N SER A 2 -4.83 -11.63 -9.81
CA SER A 2 -3.94 -12.53 -10.54
C SER A 2 -3.67 -12.00 -11.96
N PRO A 3 -2.57 -12.42 -12.61
CA PRO A 3 -2.19 -11.95 -13.95
C PRO A 3 -3.26 -12.17 -15.01
N GLU A 4 -3.94 -13.31 -14.99
CA GLU A 4 -5.03 -13.64 -15.91
C GLU A 4 -6.23 -12.69 -15.76
N ILE A 5 -6.57 -12.29 -14.52
CA ILE A 5 -7.63 -11.31 -14.26
C ILE A 5 -7.21 -9.92 -14.75
N CYS A 6 -5.95 -9.55 -14.54
CA CYS A 6 -5.36 -8.34 -15.10
C CYS A 6 -5.37 -8.34 -16.64
N ALA A 7 -5.22 -9.50 -17.26
CA ALA A 7 -5.27 -9.71 -18.71
C ALA A 7 -6.70 -9.86 -19.27
N ARG A 8 -7.74 -9.75 -18.43
CA ARG A 8 -9.16 -9.94 -18.80
C ARG A 8 -9.51 -11.36 -19.25
N GLU A 9 -8.75 -12.34 -18.79
CA GLU A 9 -9.08 -13.75 -18.94
C GLU A 9 -10.09 -14.19 -17.87
N SER A 10 -10.68 -15.37 -18.03
CA SER A 10 -11.66 -15.91 -17.09
C SER A 10 -11.04 -16.26 -15.74
N TYR A 11 -11.75 -15.93 -14.65
CA TYR A 11 -11.43 -16.44 -13.32
C TYR A 11 -11.53 -17.97 -13.28
N GLY A 12 -10.62 -18.60 -12.55
CA GLY A 12 -10.66 -20.04 -12.29
C GLY A 12 -9.85 -20.40 -11.05
N PHE A 13 -9.85 -21.69 -10.69
CA PHE A 13 -9.11 -22.18 -9.52
C PHE A 13 -7.63 -21.75 -9.43
N PRO A 14 -6.86 -21.62 -10.54
CA PRO A 14 -5.49 -21.10 -10.45
C PRO A 14 -5.39 -19.68 -9.88
N ALA A 15 -6.44 -18.86 -9.99
CA ALA A 15 -6.48 -17.52 -9.41
C ALA A 15 -6.51 -17.56 -7.88
N ASP A 16 -7.20 -18.54 -7.28
CA ASP A 16 -7.17 -18.78 -5.82
C ASP A 16 -5.75 -19.16 -5.36
N ILE A 17 -5.05 -19.99 -6.14
CA ILE A 17 -3.67 -20.39 -5.84
C ILE A 17 -2.72 -19.18 -5.86
N TRP A 18 -2.95 -18.24 -6.79
CA TRP A 18 -2.21 -17.00 -6.82
C TRP A 18 -2.46 -16.15 -5.57
N ALA A 19 -3.74 -15.97 -5.19
CA ALA A 19 -4.10 -15.22 -3.99
C ALA A 19 -3.45 -15.83 -2.73
N LEU A 20 -3.48 -17.17 -2.62
CA LEU A 20 -2.79 -17.90 -1.56
C LEU A 20 -1.28 -17.63 -1.56
N GLY A 21 -0.64 -17.63 -2.73
CA GLY A 21 0.78 -17.28 -2.88
C GLY A 21 1.09 -15.88 -2.37
N CYS A 22 0.21 -14.90 -2.67
CA CYS A 22 0.33 -13.54 -2.15
C CYS A 22 0.23 -13.50 -0.63
N THR A 23 -0.76 -14.21 -0.04
CA THR A 23 -0.91 -14.29 1.42
C THR A 23 0.31 -14.90 2.08
N MET A 24 0.83 -16.02 1.56
CA MET A 24 2.04 -16.64 2.12
C MET A 24 3.25 -15.72 2.05
N TYR A 25 3.41 -15.01 0.93
CA TYR A 25 4.48 -14.02 0.75
C TYR A 25 4.38 -12.89 1.77
N GLU A 26 3.18 -12.33 1.93
CA GLU A 26 2.91 -11.23 2.87
C GLU A 26 3.17 -11.64 4.32
N LEU A 27 2.78 -12.87 4.70
CA LEU A 27 3.10 -13.40 6.04
C LEU A 27 4.61 -13.53 6.28
N CYS A 28 5.42 -13.73 5.23
CA CYS A 28 6.87 -13.80 5.35
C CYS A 28 7.51 -12.40 5.39
N GLN A 29 7.12 -11.50 4.50
CA GLN A 29 7.81 -10.22 4.33
C GLN A 29 7.17 -9.06 5.08
N GLN A 30 5.95 -9.24 5.60
CA GLN A 30 5.10 -8.16 6.10
C GLN A 30 4.89 -7.04 5.06
N ASP A 31 5.08 -7.37 3.78
CA ASP A 31 4.91 -6.50 2.62
C ASP A 31 4.29 -7.33 1.49
N VAL A 32 3.55 -6.67 0.62
CA VAL A 32 2.87 -7.32 -0.50
C VAL A 32 3.86 -7.68 -1.61
N PRO A 33 3.60 -8.75 -2.39
CA PRO A 33 4.52 -9.17 -3.46
C PRO A 33 4.61 -8.16 -4.61
N PHE A 34 3.55 -7.40 -4.86
CA PHE A 34 3.46 -6.38 -5.91
C PHE A 34 2.88 -5.10 -5.31
N ASN A 35 3.60 -3.99 -5.44
CA ASN A 35 3.18 -2.69 -4.92
C ASN A 35 3.53 -1.60 -5.94
N ALA A 36 2.60 -0.68 -6.20
CA ALA A 36 2.84 0.45 -7.07
C ALA A 36 2.04 1.67 -6.61
N GLN A 37 2.43 2.86 -7.10
CA GLN A 37 1.74 4.10 -6.73
C GLN A 37 0.39 4.28 -7.41
N ALA A 38 0.22 3.74 -8.62
CA ALA A 38 -0.98 3.85 -9.44
C ALA A 38 -1.49 2.45 -9.87
N GLY A 39 -2.80 2.33 -10.11
CA GLY A 39 -3.43 1.05 -10.47
C GLY A 39 -2.86 0.42 -11.75
N ALA A 40 -2.62 1.22 -12.78
CA ALA A 40 -2.03 0.75 -14.04
C ALA A 40 -0.60 0.20 -13.86
N LEU A 41 0.20 0.82 -12.99
CA LEU A 41 1.55 0.33 -12.67
C LEU A 41 1.50 -0.98 -11.88
N LEU A 42 0.53 -1.11 -10.96
CA LEU A 42 0.32 -2.35 -10.21
C LEU A 42 -0.04 -3.51 -11.15
N VAL A 43 -0.94 -3.26 -12.10
CA VAL A 43 -1.31 -4.25 -13.13
C VAL A 43 -0.08 -4.68 -13.92
N ARG A 44 0.78 -3.73 -14.32
CA ARG A 44 2.03 -4.03 -15.02
C ARG A 44 2.97 -4.90 -14.17
N GLU A 45 3.18 -4.57 -12.90
CA GLU A 45 4.02 -5.36 -11.98
C GLU A 45 3.49 -6.80 -11.82
N ILE A 46 2.17 -6.97 -11.72
CA ILE A 46 1.52 -8.28 -11.64
C ILE A 46 1.73 -9.07 -12.93
N LEU A 47 1.59 -8.44 -14.11
CA LEU A 47 1.81 -9.08 -15.41
C LEU A 47 3.29 -9.41 -15.68
N ASP A 48 4.21 -8.61 -15.14
CA ASP A 48 5.65 -8.88 -15.15
C ASP A 48 5.99 -10.06 -14.23
N GLY A 49 5.25 -10.24 -13.14
CA GLY A 49 5.28 -11.43 -12.28
C GLY A 49 6.63 -11.68 -11.62
N ARG A 50 7.32 -10.61 -11.25
CA ARG A 50 8.64 -10.64 -10.59
C ARG A 50 8.57 -10.03 -9.19
N PRO A 51 8.04 -10.75 -8.19
CA PRO A 51 8.05 -10.28 -6.81
C PRO A 51 9.50 -10.20 -6.29
N LYS A 52 9.73 -9.36 -5.28
CA LYS A 52 11.04 -9.32 -4.60
C LYS A 52 11.34 -10.70 -4.00
N PRO A 53 12.58 -11.21 -4.09
CA PRO A 53 12.91 -12.50 -3.53
C PRO A 53 12.78 -12.48 -2.01
N LEU A 54 12.25 -13.57 -1.45
CA LEU A 54 12.18 -13.76 0.00
C LEU A 54 13.60 -13.85 0.60
N PRO A 55 13.83 -13.38 1.84
CA PRO A 55 15.14 -13.42 2.46
C PRO A 55 15.57 -14.88 2.70
N LYS A 56 16.88 -15.11 2.74
CA LYS A 56 17.45 -16.46 2.89
C LYS A 56 17.18 -17.12 4.24
N ILE A 57 16.59 -16.39 5.19
CA ILE A 57 16.18 -16.87 6.52
C ILE A 57 15.09 -17.95 6.44
N TYR A 58 14.26 -17.91 5.40
CA TYR A 58 13.22 -18.92 5.18
C TYR A 58 13.82 -20.20 4.61
N SER A 59 13.10 -21.32 4.70
CA SER A 59 13.53 -22.55 4.05
C SER A 59 13.44 -22.40 2.53
N GLU A 60 14.36 -23.04 1.79
CA GLU A 60 14.29 -23.07 0.32
C GLU A 60 12.95 -23.65 -0.14
N THR A 61 12.51 -24.72 0.50
CA THR A 61 11.23 -25.37 0.23
C THR A 61 10.03 -24.42 0.36
N LEU A 62 10.04 -23.48 1.33
CA LEU A 62 8.99 -22.47 1.45
C LEU A 62 9.08 -21.43 0.33
N ARG A 63 10.28 -20.96 0.01
CA ARG A 63 10.49 -20.01 -1.10
C ARG A 63 10.05 -20.59 -2.44
N THR A 64 10.38 -21.85 -2.72
CA THR A 64 9.97 -22.54 -3.93
C THR A 64 8.46 -22.67 -3.99
N LEU A 65 7.81 -23.09 -2.89
CA LEU A 65 6.35 -23.21 -2.80
C LEU A 65 5.65 -21.89 -3.16
N ILE A 66 6.07 -20.78 -2.52
CA ILE A 66 5.51 -19.45 -2.77
C ILE A 66 5.76 -19.02 -4.23
N GLY A 67 6.97 -19.27 -4.75
CA GLY A 67 7.32 -18.98 -6.13
C GLY A 67 6.50 -19.76 -7.15
N ASP A 68 6.12 -21.01 -6.85
CA ASP A 68 5.29 -21.83 -7.71
C ASP A 68 3.81 -21.40 -7.70
N CYS A 69 3.30 -20.90 -6.57
CA CYS A 69 1.99 -20.25 -6.51
C CYS A 69 1.95 -18.92 -7.29
N LEU A 70 3.05 -18.16 -7.28
CA LEU A 70 3.17 -16.86 -7.97
C LEU A 70 3.66 -16.98 -9.42
N ARG A 71 3.43 -18.11 -10.09
CA ARG A 71 3.71 -18.26 -11.53
C ARG A 71 2.70 -17.47 -12.35
N ARG A 72 3.20 -16.71 -13.33
CA ARG A 72 2.35 -15.97 -14.27
C ARG A 72 1.36 -16.85 -15.02
N ASN A 73 1.86 -17.93 -15.63
CA ASN A 73 1.02 -18.88 -16.34
C ASN A 73 0.18 -19.70 -15.34
N PRO A 74 -1.15 -19.61 -15.36
CA PRO A 74 -2.02 -20.34 -14.44
C PRO A 74 -1.86 -21.87 -14.54
N ALA A 75 -1.55 -22.41 -15.72
CA ALA A 75 -1.34 -23.84 -15.92
C ALA A 75 -0.05 -24.38 -15.29
N ARG A 76 0.89 -23.50 -14.90
CA ARG A 76 2.12 -23.87 -14.20
C ARG A 76 2.01 -23.78 -12.68
N ARG A 77 0.89 -23.28 -12.16
CA ARG A 77 0.64 -23.24 -10.72
C ARG A 77 0.28 -24.65 -10.23
N PRO A 78 0.69 -25.03 -9.01
CA PRO A 78 0.28 -26.30 -8.42
C PRO A 78 -1.24 -26.30 -8.17
N ASP A 79 -1.87 -27.46 -8.26
CA ASP A 79 -3.25 -27.62 -7.83
C ASP A 79 -3.33 -27.68 -6.29
N ALA A 80 -4.53 -27.39 -5.75
CA ALA A 80 -4.76 -27.40 -4.31
C ALA A 80 -4.41 -28.76 -3.67
N ARG A 81 -4.63 -29.87 -4.39
CA ARG A 81 -4.30 -31.22 -3.90
C ARG A 81 -2.79 -31.44 -3.81
N SER A 82 -2.01 -30.99 -4.80
CA SER A 82 -0.54 -31.08 -4.70
C SER A 82 0.01 -30.19 -3.60
N LEU A 83 -0.57 -29.00 -3.40
CA LEU A 83 -0.20 -28.13 -2.28
C LEU A 83 -0.46 -28.81 -0.93
N LEU A 84 -1.63 -29.40 -0.72
CA LEU A 84 -1.94 -30.11 0.54
C LEU A 84 -1.01 -31.29 0.81
N ASN A 85 -0.49 -31.92 -0.25
CA ASN A 85 0.49 -33.00 -0.15
C ASN A 85 1.94 -32.52 0.02
N HIS A 86 2.19 -31.21 -0.05
CA HIS A 86 3.53 -30.65 0.06
C HIS A 86 4.13 -30.91 1.45
N PRO A 87 5.43 -31.26 1.57
CA PRO A 87 6.03 -31.67 2.84
C PRO A 87 5.85 -30.66 3.99
N ILE A 88 5.98 -29.37 3.69
CA ILE A 88 5.78 -28.29 4.69
C ILE A 88 4.34 -28.28 5.21
N ILE A 89 3.36 -28.42 4.31
CA ILE A 89 1.94 -28.33 4.67
C ILE A 89 1.54 -29.58 5.46
N ARG A 90 2.00 -30.76 5.04
CA ARG A 90 1.79 -32.01 5.79
C ARG A 90 2.42 -31.98 7.18
N LEU A 91 3.58 -31.33 7.34
CA LEU A 91 4.21 -31.16 8.64
C LEU A 91 3.35 -30.25 9.54
N ALA A 92 2.85 -29.14 9.01
CA ALA A 92 1.97 -28.22 9.72
C ALA A 92 0.60 -28.84 10.09
N GLN A 93 0.10 -29.80 9.33
CA GLN A 93 -1.12 -30.55 9.67
C GLN A 93 -0.94 -31.52 10.84
N ARG A 94 0.30 -31.92 11.15
CA ARG A 94 0.62 -32.84 12.26
C ARG A 94 0.84 -32.12 13.57
N SER A 95 1.15 -30.82 13.54
CA SER A 95 1.07 -30.00 14.74
C SER A 95 -0.38 -29.96 15.23
N PRO A 96 -0.61 -29.99 16.56
CA PRO A 96 -1.93 -29.71 17.09
C PRO A 96 -2.41 -28.38 16.51
N PRO A 97 -3.73 -28.23 16.26
CA PRO A 97 -4.28 -26.96 15.82
C PRO A 97 -3.68 -25.87 16.70
N LEU A 98 -3.12 -24.82 16.10
CA LEU A 98 -2.76 -23.64 16.86
C LEU A 98 -4.00 -23.33 17.69
N GLN A 99 -3.87 -23.37 19.03
CA GLN A 99 -4.96 -22.94 19.87
C GLN A 99 -5.27 -21.54 19.37
N VAL A 100 -6.47 -21.38 18.81
CA VAL A 100 -6.99 -20.07 18.49
C VAL A 100 -7.00 -19.38 19.84
N VAL A 101 -5.95 -18.63 20.13
CA VAL A 101 -6.03 -17.63 21.18
C VAL A 101 -7.16 -16.77 20.66
N GLN A 102 -8.31 -16.86 21.32
CA GLN A 102 -9.44 -15.97 21.09
C GLN A 102 -9.00 -14.58 21.55
N ASN A 103 -8.02 -14.02 20.84
CA ASN A 103 -7.76 -12.61 20.90
C ASN A 103 -8.97 -12.02 20.19
N GLN A 104 -9.87 -11.40 20.96
CA GLN A 104 -11.02 -10.62 20.49
C GLN A 104 -10.60 -9.40 19.63
N HIS A 105 -9.35 -9.37 19.15
CA HIS A 105 -8.73 -8.29 18.39
C HIS A 105 -8.30 -8.75 16.99
N THR A 106 -8.88 -9.81 16.43
CA THR A 106 -8.84 -10.01 14.99
C THR A 106 -9.80 -9.00 14.36
N CYS A 107 -9.25 -7.88 13.88
CA CYS A 107 -9.92 -6.79 13.19
C CYS A 107 -11.32 -6.44 13.75
N ASN A 108 -11.36 -5.65 14.83
CA ASN A 108 -12.58 -4.92 15.19
C ASN A 108 -12.87 -3.88 14.09
N ILE A 109 -13.52 -4.32 13.02
CA ILE A 109 -14.00 -3.48 11.91
C ILE A 109 -14.85 -2.35 12.50
N GLU A 110 -15.65 -2.64 13.54
CA GLU A 110 -16.42 -1.62 14.26
C GLU A 110 -15.57 -0.57 15.00
N GLU A 111 -14.45 -0.96 15.63
CA GLU A 111 -13.56 0.02 16.28
C GLU A 111 -12.82 0.86 15.24
N HIS A 112 -12.43 0.24 14.13
CA HIS A 112 -11.78 0.95 13.04
C HIS A 112 -12.74 1.95 12.37
N ASP A 113 -14.00 1.57 12.17
CA ASP A 113 -15.07 2.45 11.67
C ASP A 113 -15.39 3.60 12.65
N ARG A 114 -15.44 3.31 13.96
CA ARG A 114 -15.63 4.35 15.00
C ARG A 114 -14.48 5.37 14.99
N ILE A 115 -13.24 4.89 14.98
CA ILE A 115 -12.06 5.76 14.94
C ILE A 115 -12.00 6.55 13.63
N GLN A 116 -12.40 5.96 12.50
CA GLN A 116 -12.49 6.69 11.23
C GLN A 116 -13.55 7.79 11.27
N SER A 117 -14.74 7.49 11.81
CA SER A 117 -15.81 8.48 11.95
C SER A 117 -15.38 9.65 12.86
N GLU A 118 -14.78 9.35 14.01
CA GLU A 118 -14.23 10.38 14.91
C GLU A 118 -13.13 11.21 14.24
N LEU A 119 -12.26 10.57 13.45
CA LEU A 119 -11.20 11.25 12.72
C LEU A 119 -11.74 12.20 11.65
N GLU A 120 -12.78 11.79 10.91
CA GLU A 120 -13.43 12.65 9.91
C GLU A 120 -14.15 13.84 10.54
N GLU A 121 -14.80 13.64 11.69
CA GLU A 121 -15.44 14.73 12.43
C GLU A 121 -14.39 15.74 12.94
N VAL A 122 -13.29 15.28 13.53
CA VAL A 122 -12.19 16.16 13.98
C VAL A 122 -11.55 16.91 12.81
N LYS A 123 -11.35 16.25 11.65
CA LYS A 123 -10.85 16.92 10.44
C LYS A 123 -11.79 18.02 9.96
N ARG A 124 -13.10 17.81 10.05
CA ARG A 124 -14.11 18.80 9.67
C ARG A 124 -14.07 20.00 10.60
N GLN A 125 -14.05 19.78 11.91
CA GLN A 125 -13.92 20.84 12.90
C GLN A 125 -12.63 21.64 12.72
N LEU A 126 -11.51 20.96 12.42
CA LEU A 126 -10.24 21.60 12.12
C LEU A 126 -10.32 22.48 10.86
N ALA A 127 -11.00 22.01 9.80
CA ALA A 127 -11.19 22.78 8.58
C ALA A 127 -12.02 24.06 8.83
N ASP A 128 -13.07 23.97 9.66
CA ASP A 128 -13.90 25.12 10.02
C ASP A 128 -13.12 26.16 10.83
N VAL A 129 -12.32 25.74 11.83
CA VAL A 129 -11.44 26.63 12.61
C VAL A 129 -10.38 27.30 11.74
N LEU A 130 -9.80 26.56 10.78
CA LEU A 130 -8.83 27.12 9.84
C LEU A 130 -9.48 28.14 8.90
N ASN A 131 -10.72 27.90 8.47
CA ASN A 131 -11.48 28.84 7.65
C ASN A 131 -11.87 30.10 8.45
N GLU A 132 -12.28 29.95 9.71
CA GLU A 132 -12.58 31.08 10.61
C GLU A 132 -11.32 31.91 10.92
N LYS A 133 -10.17 31.26 11.09
CA LYS A 133 -8.88 31.95 11.25
C LYS A 133 -8.44 32.68 9.97
N ALA A 134 -8.80 32.16 8.80
CA ALA A 134 -8.54 32.81 7.52
C ALA A 134 -9.47 34.01 7.26
N THR A 135 -10.73 33.95 7.73
CA THR A 135 -11.67 35.09 7.65
C THR A 135 -11.42 36.15 8.72
N MET A 136 -10.78 35.79 9.84
CA MET A 136 -10.35 36.72 10.90
C MET A 136 -8.95 37.33 10.69
N ALA A 137 -8.24 37.00 9.61
CA ALA A 137 -7.01 37.72 9.28
C ALA A 137 -7.36 39.20 8.98
N PRO A 138 -6.85 40.18 9.75
CA PRO A 138 -7.16 41.57 9.50
C PRO A 138 -6.67 41.96 8.10
N LYS A 139 -7.56 42.52 7.27
CA LYS A 139 -7.18 43.29 6.09
C LYS A 139 -6.35 44.48 6.58
N ALA A 140 -5.02 44.34 6.51
CA ALA A 140 -4.15 45.50 6.54
C ALA A 140 -4.27 46.22 5.19
N GLU A 141 -5.33 47.01 5.05
CA GLU A 141 -5.29 48.19 4.18
C GLU A 141 -4.34 49.20 4.85
N TYR A 142 -3.14 49.34 4.29
CA TYR A 142 -2.41 50.60 4.41
C TYR A 142 -2.15 51.15 3.02
N SER A 143 -2.89 52.21 2.73
CA SER A 143 -2.81 53.01 1.52
C SER A 143 -1.52 53.83 1.49
N SER A 144 -0.83 53.74 0.36
CA SER A 144 -0.12 54.81 -0.35
C SER A 144 0.71 55.82 0.46
N GLN A 145 2.02 55.57 0.55
CA GLN A 145 3.10 56.50 0.15
C GLN A 145 4.44 55.93 0.64
N ASP A 146 5.27 55.44 -0.28
CA ASP A 146 6.62 55.99 -0.46
C ASP A 146 7.35 55.24 -1.58
N LYS A 147 7.63 55.99 -2.63
CA LYS A 147 8.59 55.62 -3.68
C LYS A 147 9.98 55.84 -3.08
N ALA A 148 10.85 54.83 -3.08
CA ALA A 148 12.20 54.90 -3.65
C ALA A 148 13.13 53.79 -3.14
N VAL A 149 14.08 53.48 -4.02
CA VAL A 149 15.38 52.83 -3.77
C VAL A 149 15.37 51.31 -3.68
N GLN A 150 15.32 50.70 -4.87
CA GLN A 150 16.22 49.61 -5.18
C GLN A 150 17.67 50.06 -4.91
N ALA A 151 18.22 49.66 -3.77
CA ALA A 151 19.64 49.41 -3.60
C ALA A 151 19.75 47.89 -3.38
N GLY A 152 20.27 47.14 -4.34
CA GLY A 152 21.67 47.28 -4.73
C GLY A 152 22.46 46.37 -3.80
N ALA A 153 22.57 45.12 -4.25
CA ALA A 153 22.99 43.96 -3.49
C ALA A 153 24.38 44.06 -2.87
N SER A 154 24.59 43.16 -1.90
CA SER A 154 25.87 42.69 -1.35
C SER A 154 26.49 43.50 -0.22
N ARG A 155 26.29 43.00 1.01
CA ARG A 155 27.36 42.82 2.01
C ARG A 155 26.85 41.81 3.04
N PHE A 156 27.29 40.54 3.01
CA PHE A 156 28.50 40.09 3.71
C PHE A 156 28.37 40.36 5.22
N ARG A 157 28.42 39.42 6.16
CA ARG A 157 28.95 38.06 6.18
C ARG A 157 28.60 37.49 7.55
N SER A 158 28.52 36.17 7.61
CA SER A 158 29.19 35.35 8.61
C SER A 158 28.63 35.21 10.03
N VAL A 159 28.56 33.92 10.39
CA VAL A 159 29.09 33.31 11.63
C VAL A 159 28.13 33.43 12.83
N ASN A 160 27.74 32.37 13.53
CA ASN A 160 28.44 31.12 13.83
C ASN A 160 27.48 30.00 14.29
N LYS A 161 27.91 28.75 14.04
CA LYS A 161 27.90 27.53 14.89
C LYS A 161 26.73 27.32 15.88
N GLY A 162 26.15 26.14 16.00
CA GLY A 162 26.56 24.79 15.58
C GLY A 162 25.73 23.77 16.38
N GLY A 163 25.85 22.48 16.09
CA GLY A 163 25.25 21.44 16.92
C GLY A 163 24.77 20.23 16.14
N SER A 164 25.57 19.18 16.23
CA SER A 164 25.36 17.79 15.81
C SER A 164 23.99 17.19 16.12
N GLY A 165 23.50 16.31 15.24
CA GLY A 165 22.39 15.40 15.52
C GLY A 165 22.13 14.43 14.38
N SER A 166 22.82 13.30 14.41
CA SER A 166 22.56 12.11 13.59
C SER A 166 21.16 11.55 13.88
N GLN A 167 20.40 11.13 12.85
CA GLN A 167 19.67 9.83 12.77
C GLN A 167 18.74 9.72 11.55
N ASN A 168 19.07 8.75 10.68
CA ASN A 168 18.29 7.81 9.85
C ASN A 168 17.00 8.18 9.08
N PRO A 169 16.87 7.71 7.82
CA PRO A 169 15.60 7.61 7.09
C PRO A 169 15.02 6.19 7.22
N SER A 170 13.91 6.03 7.92
CA SER A 170 13.11 4.80 7.85
C SER A 170 11.68 5.07 8.30
N SER A 171 10.84 5.52 7.37
CA SER A 171 9.39 5.41 7.49
C SER A 171 8.89 4.65 6.27
N GLY A 172 8.90 3.32 6.40
CA GLY A 172 8.12 2.43 5.56
C GLY A 172 6.64 2.71 5.83
N GLY A 173 6.06 3.62 5.06
CA GLY A 173 4.64 3.88 5.06
C GLY A 173 3.92 2.72 4.38
N GLY A 174 3.52 1.72 5.17
CA GLY A 174 2.51 0.76 4.76
C GLY A 174 1.22 1.52 4.45
N ARG A 175 0.96 1.74 3.16
CA ARG A 175 -0.33 2.30 2.73
C ARG A 175 -1.38 1.26 3.05
N LYS A 176 -2.25 1.55 4.04
CA LYS A 176 -3.45 0.77 4.31
C LYS A 176 -4.20 0.59 2.98
N PHE A 177 -4.53 -0.66 2.66
CA PHE A 177 -5.34 -0.98 1.51
C PHE A 177 -6.72 -0.36 1.72
N ASP A 178 -7.02 0.67 0.94
CA ASP A 178 -8.31 1.35 0.93
C ASP A 178 -9.15 0.74 -0.21
N ALA A 179 -10.16 -0.04 0.19
CA ALA A 179 -11.02 -0.77 -0.75
C ALA A 179 -11.83 0.18 -1.65
N ASP A 180 -12.18 1.37 -1.16
CA ASP A 180 -12.99 2.34 -1.90
C ASP A 180 -12.15 3.08 -2.95
N VAL A 181 -10.90 3.41 -2.61
CA VAL A 181 -9.92 3.93 -3.57
C VAL A 181 -9.66 2.89 -4.66
N TRP A 182 -9.55 1.61 -4.28
CA TRP A 182 -9.32 0.52 -5.24
C TRP A 182 -10.52 0.29 -6.18
N LEU A 183 -11.75 0.34 -5.67
CA LEU A 183 -12.97 0.19 -6.48
C LEU A 183 -13.16 1.37 -7.45
N LYS A 184 -12.92 2.61 -7.00
CA LYS A 184 -12.94 3.79 -7.87
C LYS A 184 -11.87 3.72 -8.96
N GLU A 185 -10.69 3.19 -8.64
CA GLU A 185 -9.62 3.00 -9.62
C GLU A 185 -10.02 1.96 -10.68
N ILE A 186 -10.74 0.90 -10.31
CA ILE A 186 -11.27 -0.11 -11.26
C ILE A 186 -12.34 0.48 -12.17
N GLU A 187 -13.26 1.29 -11.65
CA GLU A 187 -14.27 1.98 -12.47
C GLU A 187 -13.63 2.98 -13.43
N ASN A 188 -12.61 3.71 -12.98
CA ASN A 188 -11.84 4.62 -13.81
C ASN A 188 -11.07 3.89 -14.92
N LEU A 189 -10.42 2.77 -14.59
CA LEU A 189 -9.75 1.91 -15.58
C LEU A 189 -10.74 1.29 -16.57
N SER A 190 -11.97 1.00 -16.14
CA SER A 190 -13.04 0.53 -17.03
C SER A 190 -13.50 1.64 -17.98
N SER A 191 -13.65 2.87 -17.47
CA SER A 191 -14.03 4.06 -18.26
C SER A 191 -12.96 4.47 -19.29
N ILE A 192 -11.68 4.39 -18.92
CA ILE A 192 -10.56 4.65 -19.83
C ILE A 192 -10.55 3.63 -20.98
N LEU A 193 -10.97 2.40 -20.71
CA LEU A 193 -10.92 1.31 -21.67
C LEU A 193 -12.13 1.25 -22.60
N GLU A 194 -13.28 1.79 -22.20
CA GLU A 194 -14.41 2.05 -23.12
C GLU A 194 -14.09 3.17 -24.11
N ARG A 195 -13.34 4.20 -23.69
CA ARG A 195 -12.92 5.30 -24.56
C ARG A 195 -11.87 4.91 -25.59
N SER A 196 -11.13 3.83 -25.37
CA SER A 196 -10.11 3.33 -26.31
C SER A 196 -10.68 2.46 -27.44
N LYS A 197 -11.99 2.20 -27.46
CA LYS A 197 -12.68 1.42 -28.50
C LYS A 197 -13.52 2.27 -29.46
N ALA A 198 -13.55 3.59 -29.29
CA ALA A 198 -14.13 4.56 -30.22
C ALA A 198 -13.03 5.16 -31.10
#